data_AF-A0A3A8YU02-F1
#
_entry.id   AF-A0A3A8YU02-F1
#
_cell.length_a   1.000
_cell.length_b   1.000
_cell.length_c   1.000
_cell.angle_alpha   90.00
_cell.angle_beta   90.00
_cell.angle_gamma   90.00
#
_symmetry.space_group_name_H-M   'P 1'
#
loop_
_entity.id
_entity.type
_entity.pdbx_description
1 polymer ?
#
loop_
_entity_poly.entity_id
_entity_poly.type
_entity_poly.pdbx_seq_one_letter_code
_entity_poly.pdbx_strand_id
1 'polypeptide(L)'
;MVNQDAAQKFVKQGLTFDDVLLIPAASDVLPADIDLRTRLTKKIHLNIPLMSAAMDTVTEYRMAIAIAREGGIGIIHKNMSISQQAEQVDMVKRSENGVITNPFWLAPGHTLAEADELMAKFRISGVPICDNGKLIGIITNRDMKFETDMDQLIDNVMTKDHLVTAPEGTTLAQAKEILRQHKIEKLPIVDEEFRLKGLITIKDIEKAEVYPHSARDEKGRLLVGAAIGATADVLDRVAALTDAGADVLALDSAHGHTQNVLETVKRIKALYPDVQLIAGNVATAEGCRALIEAGADCVKIGIGPGSICTTRVVAGIGVPQITAIYDAAQVAAEYDIPIVADGGVKFSGDIAKAIAAGGDVVMLGSLLAGCEESPGETEIFQGRQFKVYRGMGSLAAMNKGSKDRYFQESNKKLVPEGVEGRVPYKGGVSETIYQLMGGLRAGMGYTGCHTVPELQSKAQFMQITAAGLKESHPHDIYITKEAPNYTISPN
;
A
#
# COMPACT_ATOMS: atom_id res chain seq x y z
N MET A 1 33.70 30.82 -8.68
CA MET A 1 32.88 31.89 -9.27
C MET A 1 31.46 31.75 -8.73
N VAL A 2 30.80 32.84 -8.33
CA VAL A 2 29.40 32.82 -7.86
C VAL A 2 28.51 33.07 -9.07
N ASN A 3 27.41 32.32 -9.22
CA ASN A 3 26.39 32.65 -10.23
C ASN A 3 25.82 34.06 -9.91
N GLN A 4 26.06 35.04 -10.78
CA GLN A 4 25.65 36.43 -10.58
C GLN A 4 24.25 36.73 -11.13
N ASP A 5 23.66 35.79 -11.87
CA ASP A 5 22.31 35.93 -12.40
C ASP A 5 21.29 35.50 -11.32
N ALA A 6 20.63 36.50 -10.73
CA ALA A 6 19.63 36.28 -9.69
C ALA A 6 18.42 35.48 -10.21
N ALA A 7 18.03 35.63 -11.48
CA ALA A 7 16.90 34.91 -12.04
C ALA A 7 17.18 33.41 -12.18
N GLN A 8 18.44 33.02 -12.39
CA GLN A 8 18.86 31.61 -12.37
C GLN A 8 18.93 31.01 -10.97
N LYS A 9 19.01 31.84 -9.92
CA LYS A 9 19.03 31.39 -8.52
C LYS A 9 17.65 31.33 -7.90
N PHE A 10 16.81 32.34 -8.17
CA PHE A 10 15.47 32.49 -7.62
C PHE A 10 14.44 32.29 -8.73
N VAL A 11 14.34 31.04 -9.17
CA VAL A 11 13.70 30.66 -10.43
C VAL A 11 12.17 30.79 -10.42
N LYS A 12 11.51 30.55 -9.28
CA LYS A 12 10.06 30.70 -9.12
C LYS A 12 9.63 30.66 -7.65
N GLN A 13 8.43 31.15 -7.38
CA GLN A 13 7.73 30.92 -6.13
C GLN A 13 7.03 29.55 -6.16
N GLY A 14 7.15 28.79 -5.06
CA GLY A 14 6.47 27.50 -4.91
C GLY A 14 5.24 27.60 -4.01
N LEU A 15 4.30 26.67 -4.19
CA LEU A 15 3.03 26.55 -3.48
C LEU A 15 2.92 25.17 -2.81
N THR A 16 2.34 25.13 -1.62
CA THR A 16 1.94 23.91 -0.92
C THR A 16 0.41 23.85 -0.74
N PHE A 17 -0.08 22.79 -0.10
CA PHE A 17 -1.52 22.55 0.08
C PHE A 17 -2.27 23.71 0.73
N ASP A 18 -1.65 24.37 1.72
CA ASP A 18 -2.23 25.48 2.47
C ASP A 18 -2.22 26.82 1.71
N ASP A 19 -1.48 26.91 0.60
CA ASP A 19 -1.41 28.11 -0.23
C ASP A 19 -2.51 28.15 -1.31
N VAL A 20 -3.30 27.07 -1.46
CA VAL A 20 -4.26 26.93 -2.55
C VAL A 20 -5.60 26.32 -2.13
N LEU A 21 -6.67 26.72 -2.82
CA LEU A 21 -7.99 26.07 -2.81
C LEU A 21 -8.37 25.62 -4.21
N LEU A 22 -9.24 24.61 -4.31
CA LEU A 22 -9.88 24.23 -5.58
C LEU A 22 -11.06 25.17 -5.84
N ILE A 23 -11.19 25.64 -7.08
CA ILE A 23 -12.29 26.49 -7.51
C ILE A 23 -13.49 25.60 -7.86
N PRO A 24 -14.68 25.80 -7.24
CA PRO A 24 -15.88 25.08 -7.63
C PRO A 24 -16.25 25.31 -9.10
N ALA A 25 -16.84 24.31 -9.73
CA ALA A 25 -17.26 24.36 -11.14
C ALA A 25 -18.67 23.82 -11.33
N ALA A 26 -19.22 23.97 -12.55
CA ALA A 26 -20.49 23.35 -12.90
C ALA A 26 -20.38 21.82 -12.73
N SER A 27 -21.39 21.22 -12.09
CA SER A 27 -21.37 19.80 -11.73
C SER A 27 -22.73 19.17 -12.02
N ASP A 28 -22.69 18.04 -12.70
CA ASP A 28 -23.82 17.15 -12.98
C ASP A 28 -23.66 15.77 -12.31
N VAL A 29 -22.66 15.62 -11.43
CA VAL A 29 -22.31 14.36 -10.75
C VAL A 29 -22.57 14.45 -9.25
N LEU A 30 -23.10 13.37 -8.68
CA LEU A 30 -23.22 13.22 -7.24
C LEU A 30 -22.00 12.49 -6.68
N PRO A 31 -21.54 12.80 -5.44
CA PRO A 31 -20.38 12.13 -4.83
C PRO A 31 -20.43 10.59 -4.82
N ALA A 32 -21.63 10.00 -4.78
CA ALA A 32 -21.85 8.56 -4.80
C ALA A 32 -21.52 7.92 -6.17
N ASP A 33 -21.67 8.66 -7.26
CA ASP A 33 -21.49 8.16 -8.63
C ASP A 33 -20.05 8.34 -9.14
N ILE A 34 -19.20 9.00 -8.36
CA ILE A 34 -17.82 9.31 -8.74
C ILE A 34 -16.97 8.05 -8.81
N ASP A 35 -16.13 7.97 -9.83
CA ASP A 35 -15.16 6.88 -9.98
C ASP A 35 -13.78 7.30 -9.46
N LEU A 36 -13.32 6.60 -8.42
CA LEU A 36 -12.01 6.82 -7.81
C LEU A 36 -10.93 5.92 -8.38
N ARG A 37 -11.25 5.05 -9.34
CA ARG A 37 -10.25 4.17 -9.96
C ARG A 37 -9.13 4.99 -10.57
N THR A 38 -7.91 4.49 -10.39
CA THR A 38 -6.69 5.13 -10.89
C THR A 38 -5.69 4.06 -11.33
N ARG A 39 -4.60 4.49 -11.95
CA ARG A 39 -3.47 3.64 -12.32
C ARG A 39 -2.27 3.96 -11.43
N LEU A 40 -1.62 2.93 -10.92
CA LEU A 40 -0.34 3.07 -10.23
C LEU A 40 0.83 2.88 -11.20
N THR A 41 0.67 2.00 -12.18
CA THR A 41 1.58 1.84 -13.33
C THR A 41 0.73 1.59 -14.58
N LYS A 42 1.36 1.37 -15.73
CA LYS A 42 0.62 0.96 -16.95
C LYS A 42 -0.13 -0.37 -16.79
N LYS A 43 0.34 -1.26 -15.90
CA LYS A 43 -0.28 -2.58 -15.65
C LYS A 43 -1.15 -2.59 -14.39
N ILE A 44 -0.78 -1.85 -13.36
CA ILE A 44 -1.43 -1.92 -12.05
C ILE A 44 -2.47 -0.82 -11.89
N HIS A 45 -3.70 -1.23 -11.60
CA HIS A 45 -4.83 -0.36 -11.32
C HIS A 45 -5.25 -0.48 -9.86
N LEU A 46 -5.69 0.64 -9.27
CA LEU A 46 -6.23 0.71 -7.92
C LEU A 46 -7.68 1.17 -7.98
N ASN A 47 -8.49 0.75 -7.02
CA ASN A 47 -9.89 1.17 -6.92
C ASN A 47 -10.06 2.51 -6.17
N ILE A 48 -9.03 2.92 -5.43
CA ILE A 48 -8.91 4.26 -4.84
C ILE A 48 -7.47 4.77 -5.03
N PRO A 49 -7.25 6.10 -5.12
CA PRO A 49 -5.92 6.67 -5.37
C PRO A 49 -5.10 6.80 -4.08
N LEU A 50 -4.94 5.68 -3.36
CA LEU A 50 -4.36 5.66 -2.03
C LEU A 50 -3.30 4.57 -1.87
N MET A 51 -2.16 4.96 -1.28
CA MET A 51 -1.07 4.05 -0.92
C MET A 51 -0.58 4.32 0.51
N SER A 52 -0.23 3.28 1.27
CA SER A 52 0.40 3.44 2.58
C SER A 52 1.93 3.48 2.47
N ALA A 53 2.56 4.39 3.23
CA ALA A 53 3.99 4.64 3.13
C ALA A 53 4.86 3.48 3.63
N ALA A 54 6.01 3.28 2.98
CA ALA A 54 6.99 2.25 3.31
C ALA A 54 7.80 2.57 4.57
N MET A 55 7.14 2.55 5.73
CA MET A 55 7.73 2.92 7.00
C MET A 55 7.45 1.87 8.07
N ASP A 56 8.42 1.67 8.96
CA ASP A 56 8.38 0.68 10.05
C ASP A 56 7.38 1.00 11.17
N THR A 57 6.70 2.13 11.08
CA THR A 57 5.55 2.50 11.93
C THR A 57 4.26 2.69 11.14
N VAL A 58 4.23 2.34 9.85
CA VAL A 58 3.04 2.51 8.98
C VAL A 58 2.62 1.20 8.33
N THR A 59 3.52 0.53 7.59
CA THR A 59 3.11 -0.57 6.71
C THR A 59 3.90 -1.86 6.91
N GLU A 60 3.22 -2.83 7.50
CA GLU A 60 3.51 -4.27 7.47
C GLU A 60 2.30 -5.01 6.88
N TYR A 61 2.31 -6.35 6.88
CA TYR A 61 1.27 -7.18 6.24
C TYR A 61 -0.15 -6.83 6.68
N ARG A 62 -0.39 -6.48 7.96
CA ARG A 62 -1.73 -6.12 8.46
C ARG A 62 -2.27 -4.88 7.76
N MET A 63 -1.48 -3.81 7.71
CA MET A 63 -1.83 -2.58 7.01
C MET A 63 -1.99 -2.83 5.50
N ALA A 64 -1.07 -3.57 4.88
CA ALA A 64 -1.12 -3.86 3.46
C ALA A 64 -2.37 -4.65 3.05
N ILE A 65 -2.78 -5.65 3.85
CA ILE A 65 -4.04 -6.38 3.66
C ILE A 65 -5.23 -5.43 3.79
N ALA A 66 -5.25 -4.61 4.85
CA ALA A 66 -6.39 -3.76 5.14
C ALA A 66 -6.58 -2.65 4.10
N ILE A 67 -5.51 -2.00 3.64
CA ILE A 67 -5.62 -0.98 2.57
C ILE A 67 -5.95 -1.60 1.21
N ALA A 68 -5.44 -2.79 0.90
CA ALA A 68 -5.78 -3.49 -0.34
C ALA A 68 -7.27 -3.89 -0.36
N ARG A 69 -7.85 -4.26 0.78
CA ARG A 69 -9.30 -4.52 0.91
C ARG A 69 -10.16 -3.31 0.60
N GLU A 70 -9.72 -2.12 0.98
CA GLU A 70 -10.40 -0.86 0.68
C GLU A 70 -10.11 -0.34 -0.74
N GLY A 71 -9.28 -1.04 -1.52
CA GLY A 71 -9.00 -0.72 -2.92
C GLY A 71 -7.71 0.06 -3.18
N GLY A 72 -6.91 0.32 -2.15
CA GLY A 72 -5.59 0.92 -2.27
C GLY A 72 -4.48 -0.13 -2.34
N ILE A 73 -3.26 0.24 -1.95
CA ILE A 73 -2.13 -0.68 -1.87
C ILE A 73 -1.17 -0.30 -0.74
N GLY A 74 -0.61 -1.30 -0.05
CA GLY A 74 0.41 -1.08 0.98
C GLY A 74 1.81 -1.39 0.48
N ILE A 75 2.79 -0.54 0.82
CA ILE A 75 4.20 -0.79 0.54
C ILE A 75 4.91 -1.28 1.81
N ILE A 76 5.29 -2.55 1.84
CA ILE A 76 6.05 -3.14 2.94
C ILE A 76 7.43 -2.47 3.04
N HIS A 77 7.79 -1.98 4.22
CA HIS A 77 9.08 -1.31 4.42
C HIS A 77 10.29 -2.26 4.33
N LYS A 78 11.49 -1.70 4.16
CA LYS A 78 12.75 -2.47 4.03
C LYS A 78 13.61 -2.55 5.30
N ASN A 79 13.21 -1.93 6.42
CA ASN A 79 13.87 -2.04 7.74
C ASN A 79 13.73 -3.44 8.38
N MET A 80 14.05 -4.49 7.63
CA MET A 80 14.04 -5.90 8.02
C MET A 80 14.90 -6.72 7.04
N SER A 81 15.18 -7.99 7.35
CA SER A 81 15.93 -8.85 6.43
C SER A 81 15.17 -9.06 5.11
N ILE A 82 15.88 -9.50 4.07
CA ILE A 82 15.25 -9.87 2.78
C ILE A 82 14.19 -10.96 2.98
N SER A 83 14.50 -11.99 3.77
CA SER A 83 13.58 -13.09 4.06
C SER A 83 12.33 -12.65 4.82
N GLN A 84 12.48 -11.79 5.82
CA GLN A 84 11.36 -11.24 6.58
C GLN A 84 10.46 -10.38 5.68
N GLN A 85 11.03 -9.56 4.81
CA GLN A 85 10.23 -8.74 3.89
C GLN A 85 9.47 -9.58 2.88
N ALA A 86 10.10 -10.63 2.34
CA ALA A 86 9.45 -11.59 1.46
C ALA A 86 8.32 -12.35 2.17
N GLU A 87 8.50 -12.74 3.44
CA GLU A 87 7.46 -13.35 4.27
C GLU A 87 6.26 -12.40 4.48
N GLN A 88 6.50 -11.12 4.72
CA GLN A 88 5.44 -10.11 4.82
C GLN A 88 4.62 -10.02 3.52
N VAL A 89 5.28 -9.99 2.37
CA VAL A 89 4.63 -10.01 1.05
C VAL A 89 3.79 -11.28 0.88
N ASP A 90 4.37 -12.44 1.16
CA ASP A 90 3.70 -13.74 1.05
C ASP A 90 2.45 -13.81 1.94
N MET A 91 2.51 -13.28 3.17
CA MET A 91 1.34 -13.16 4.05
C MET A 91 0.21 -12.31 3.46
N VAL A 92 0.52 -11.23 2.72
CA VAL A 92 -0.51 -10.44 2.03
C VAL A 92 -1.09 -11.22 0.85
N LYS A 93 -0.23 -11.78 -0.01
CA LYS A 93 -0.67 -12.53 -1.20
C LYS A 93 -1.50 -13.76 -0.85
N ARG A 94 -1.33 -14.34 0.33
CA ARG A 94 -2.11 -15.48 0.83
C ARG A 94 -3.35 -15.11 1.64
N SER A 95 -3.54 -13.83 1.98
CA SER A 95 -4.64 -13.41 2.85
C SER A 95 -6.01 -13.67 2.23
N GLU A 96 -6.10 -13.51 0.92
CA GLU A 96 -7.29 -13.76 0.10
C GLU A 96 -6.82 -14.34 -1.22
N ASN A 97 -7.24 -15.56 -1.50
CA ASN A 97 -7.05 -16.20 -2.79
C ASN A 97 -8.44 -16.52 -3.31
N GLY A 98 -8.88 -15.89 -4.40
CA GLY A 98 -10.14 -16.29 -5.04
C GLY A 98 -10.14 -17.79 -5.36
N VAL A 99 -9.01 -18.29 -5.85
CA VAL A 99 -8.69 -19.73 -5.95
C VAL A 99 -7.27 -19.91 -5.46
N ILE A 100 -7.06 -20.76 -4.43
CA ILE A 100 -5.71 -21.08 -3.97
C ILE A 100 -5.06 -21.98 -5.04
N THR A 101 -4.25 -21.42 -5.93
CA THR A 101 -3.48 -22.19 -6.91
C THR A 101 -2.26 -22.81 -6.22
N ASN A 102 -2.13 -24.14 -6.26
CA ASN A 102 -1.12 -24.92 -5.51
C ASN A 102 -1.34 -24.92 -3.97
N PRO A 103 -2.46 -25.46 -3.48
CA PRO A 103 -2.75 -25.56 -2.06
C PRO A 103 -1.77 -26.50 -1.35
N PHE A 104 -1.44 -26.20 -0.09
CA PHE A 104 -0.75 -27.16 0.77
C PHE A 104 -1.59 -28.41 0.93
N TRP A 105 -0.95 -29.57 0.84
CA TRP A 105 -1.57 -30.86 1.09
C TRP A 105 -0.62 -31.73 1.90
N LEU A 106 -1.19 -32.66 2.66
CA LEU A 106 -0.42 -33.69 3.38
C LEU A 106 -0.57 -35.03 2.68
N ALA A 107 0.48 -35.86 2.79
CA ALA A 107 0.43 -37.23 2.32
C ALA A 107 -0.32 -38.12 3.32
N PRO A 108 -0.91 -39.25 2.89
CA PRO A 108 -1.39 -40.27 3.82
C PRO A 108 -0.25 -40.71 4.77
N GLY A 109 -0.60 -41.05 6.00
CA GLY A 109 0.34 -41.45 7.05
C GLY A 109 0.90 -40.33 7.93
N HIS A 110 0.54 -39.06 7.70
CA HIS A 110 0.81 -37.97 8.64
C HIS A 110 -0.14 -38.04 9.86
N THR A 111 0.24 -37.40 10.97
CA THR A 111 -0.55 -37.35 12.21
C THR A 111 -1.48 -36.14 12.27
N LEU A 112 -2.48 -36.18 13.16
CA LEU A 112 -3.33 -35.01 13.41
C LEU A 112 -2.55 -33.81 13.95
N ALA A 113 -1.49 -34.04 14.74
CA ALA A 113 -0.60 -32.98 15.23
C ALA A 113 0.06 -32.20 14.09
N GLU A 114 0.56 -32.90 13.07
CA GLU A 114 1.19 -32.27 11.90
C GLU A 114 0.17 -31.45 11.10
N ALA A 115 -1.07 -31.94 10.98
CA ALA A 115 -2.16 -31.21 10.34
C ALA A 115 -2.54 -29.94 11.12
N ASP A 116 -2.63 -30.02 12.45
CA ASP A 116 -2.95 -28.88 13.32
C ASP A 116 -1.85 -27.82 13.30
N GLU A 117 -0.58 -28.21 13.35
CA GLU A 117 0.55 -27.28 13.20
C GLU A 117 0.50 -26.55 11.86
N LEU A 118 0.20 -27.27 10.77
CA LEU A 118 0.09 -26.69 9.44
C LEU A 118 -1.10 -25.71 9.35
N MET A 119 -2.25 -26.08 9.90
CA MET A 119 -3.42 -25.21 9.98
C MET A 119 -3.19 -23.96 10.83
N ALA A 120 -2.52 -24.09 11.97
CA ALA A 120 -2.17 -22.98 12.86
C ALA A 120 -1.16 -22.03 12.19
N LYS A 121 -0.11 -22.59 11.58
CA LYS A 121 0.93 -21.83 10.89
C LYS A 121 0.39 -21.01 9.73
N PHE A 122 -0.47 -21.61 8.90
CA PHE A 122 -1.02 -20.92 7.72
C PHE A 122 -2.40 -20.29 7.95
N ARG A 123 -2.96 -20.40 9.17
CA ARG A 123 -4.29 -19.90 9.54
C ARG A 123 -5.41 -20.38 8.61
N ILE A 124 -5.29 -21.61 8.10
CA ILE A 124 -6.28 -22.27 7.26
C ILE A 124 -7.11 -23.25 8.12
N SER A 125 -8.37 -23.47 7.77
CA SER A 125 -9.28 -24.30 8.58
C SER A 125 -9.41 -25.75 8.09
N GLY A 126 -8.52 -26.18 7.20
CA GLY A 126 -8.49 -27.52 6.65
C GLY A 126 -7.48 -27.69 5.52
N VAL A 127 -7.08 -28.95 5.33
CA VAL A 127 -5.94 -29.37 4.53
C VAL A 127 -6.37 -30.54 3.64
N PRO A 128 -6.26 -30.39 2.31
CA PRO A 128 -6.40 -31.51 1.38
C PRO A 128 -5.36 -32.61 1.65
N ILE A 129 -5.75 -33.87 1.50
CA ILE A 129 -4.86 -35.03 1.63
C ILE A 129 -4.68 -35.64 0.25
N CYS A 130 -3.44 -35.76 -0.21
CA CYS A 130 -3.13 -36.28 -1.53
C CYS A 130 -2.13 -37.43 -1.48
N ASP A 131 -2.37 -38.45 -2.30
CA ASP A 131 -1.41 -39.52 -2.59
C ASP A 131 -0.81 -39.26 -3.97
N ASN A 132 0.51 -39.01 -4.04
CA ASN A 132 1.22 -38.69 -5.29
C ASN A 132 0.54 -37.58 -6.13
N GLY A 133 -0.01 -36.58 -5.43
CA GLY A 133 -0.74 -35.44 -6.03
C GLY A 133 -2.21 -35.70 -6.38
N LYS A 134 -2.70 -36.94 -6.25
CA LYS A 134 -4.12 -37.28 -6.42
C LYS A 134 -4.87 -37.01 -5.12
N LEU A 135 -5.97 -36.27 -5.19
CA LEU A 135 -6.78 -35.95 -4.01
C LEU A 135 -7.48 -37.22 -3.50
N ILE A 136 -7.24 -37.59 -2.25
CA ILE A 136 -7.84 -38.77 -1.60
C ILE A 136 -8.69 -38.43 -0.37
N GLY A 137 -8.58 -37.20 0.14
CA GLY A 137 -9.34 -36.76 1.30
C GLY A 137 -9.18 -35.29 1.63
N ILE A 138 -9.90 -34.82 2.65
CA ILE A 138 -9.68 -33.53 3.28
C ILE A 138 -9.87 -33.67 4.79
N ILE A 139 -8.98 -33.04 5.56
CA ILE A 139 -9.12 -32.90 7.01
C ILE A 139 -9.44 -31.44 7.35
N THR A 140 -10.35 -31.20 8.27
CA THR A 140 -10.78 -29.85 8.67
C THR A 140 -10.78 -29.68 10.18
N ASN A 141 -10.84 -28.43 10.64
CA ASN A 141 -11.02 -28.13 12.06
C ASN A 141 -12.25 -28.81 12.68
N ARG A 142 -13.28 -29.10 11.87
CA ARG A 142 -14.49 -29.78 12.34
C ARG A 142 -14.22 -31.24 12.66
N ASP A 143 -13.42 -31.89 11.83
CA ASP A 143 -13.06 -33.30 11.96
C ASP A 143 -12.15 -33.50 13.18
N MET A 144 -11.23 -32.57 13.42
CA MET A 144 -10.31 -32.63 14.57
C MET A 144 -10.93 -32.17 15.90
N LYS A 145 -12.06 -31.45 15.88
CA LYS A 145 -12.59 -30.75 17.08
C LYS A 145 -12.87 -31.67 18.27
N PHE A 146 -13.16 -32.93 18.00
CA PHE A 146 -13.52 -33.92 19.01
C PHE A 146 -12.44 -35.00 19.20
N GLU A 147 -11.32 -34.88 18.50
CA GLU A 147 -10.21 -35.81 18.62
C GLU A 147 -9.36 -35.47 19.84
N THR A 148 -9.04 -36.49 20.63
CA THR A 148 -8.22 -36.36 21.84
C THR A 148 -6.82 -36.94 21.68
N ASP A 149 -6.65 -37.85 20.74
CA ASP A 149 -5.36 -38.45 20.39
C ASP A 149 -4.82 -37.76 19.13
N MET A 150 -3.78 -36.93 19.31
CA MET A 150 -3.17 -36.18 18.21
C MET A 150 -2.09 -36.97 17.46
N ASP A 151 -1.67 -38.12 17.99
CA ASP A 151 -0.67 -39.00 17.37
C ASP A 151 -1.30 -39.96 16.35
N GLN A 152 -2.64 -40.07 16.34
CA GLN A 152 -3.34 -40.89 15.36
C GLN A 152 -3.17 -40.37 13.92
N LEU A 153 -3.24 -41.29 12.98
CA LEU A 153 -3.08 -40.99 11.56
C LEU A 153 -4.29 -40.25 10.98
N ILE A 154 -4.03 -39.27 10.12
CA ILE A 154 -5.05 -38.51 9.40
C ILE A 154 -6.00 -39.42 8.62
N ASP A 155 -5.48 -40.54 8.08
CA ASP A 155 -6.23 -41.52 7.27
C ASP A 155 -7.49 -42.08 7.95
N ASN A 156 -7.47 -42.10 9.29
CA ASN A 156 -8.57 -42.61 10.11
C ASN A 156 -9.69 -41.58 10.33
N VAL A 157 -9.37 -40.29 10.22
CA VAL A 157 -10.26 -39.18 10.61
C VAL A 157 -10.72 -38.35 9.40
N MET A 158 -9.91 -38.25 8.34
CA MET A 158 -10.21 -37.43 7.18
C MET A 158 -11.51 -37.84 6.48
N THR A 159 -12.19 -36.85 5.86
CA THR A 159 -13.28 -37.12 4.94
C THR A 159 -12.70 -37.68 3.64
N LYS A 160 -13.07 -38.92 3.27
CA LYS A 160 -12.59 -39.62 2.06
C LYS A 160 -13.72 -40.04 1.11
N ASP A 161 -14.91 -40.29 1.65
CA ASP A 161 -16.07 -40.67 0.87
C ASP A 161 -16.88 -39.44 0.45
N HIS A 162 -17.41 -39.45 -0.78
CA HIS A 162 -18.24 -38.36 -1.33
C HIS A 162 -17.58 -36.97 -1.29
N LEU A 163 -16.27 -36.92 -1.58
CA LEU A 163 -15.57 -35.64 -1.74
C LEU A 163 -16.25 -34.80 -2.82
N VAL A 164 -16.80 -33.67 -2.40
CA VAL A 164 -17.33 -32.66 -3.31
C VAL A 164 -16.16 -31.86 -3.84
N THR A 165 -15.92 -31.95 -5.14
CA THR A 165 -14.86 -31.24 -5.85
C THR A 165 -15.43 -30.44 -7.01
N ALA A 166 -14.61 -29.58 -7.61
CA ALA A 166 -14.97 -28.88 -8.83
C ALA A 166 -13.80 -28.90 -9.85
N PRO A 167 -14.09 -28.81 -11.16
CA PRO A 167 -13.04 -28.85 -12.18
C PRO A 167 -12.22 -27.55 -12.21
N GLU A 168 -11.02 -27.62 -12.77
CA GLU A 168 -10.20 -26.44 -13.06
C GLU A 168 -10.98 -25.41 -13.91
N GLY A 169 -10.80 -24.12 -13.61
CA GLY A 169 -11.56 -23.03 -14.23
C GLY A 169 -12.90 -22.69 -13.56
N THR A 170 -13.26 -23.37 -12.46
CA THR A 170 -14.45 -23.01 -11.66
C THR A 170 -14.33 -21.58 -11.12
N THR A 171 -15.32 -20.75 -11.45
CA THR A 171 -15.41 -19.36 -10.99
C THR A 171 -15.87 -19.26 -9.53
N LEU A 172 -15.59 -18.14 -8.85
CA LEU A 172 -16.08 -17.88 -7.49
C LEU A 172 -17.61 -17.96 -7.39
N ALA A 173 -18.34 -17.52 -8.40
CA ALA A 173 -19.80 -17.59 -8.44
C ALA A 173 -20.31 -19.03 -8.53
N GLN A 174 -19.69 -19.87 -9.36
CA GLN A 174 -20.01 -21.31 -9.43
C GLN A 174 -19.63 -22.03 -8.14
N ALA A 175 -18.44 -21.73 -7.60
CA ALA A 175 -17.97 -22.29 -6.33
C ALA A 175 -18.93 -21.96 -5.19
N LYS A 176 -19.44 -20.71 -5.12
CA LYS A 176 -20.46 -20.30 -4.15
C LYS A 176 -21.70 -21.18 -4.21
N GLU A 177 -22.20 -21.47 -5.41
CA GLU A 177 -23.37 -22.31 -5.57
C GLU A 177 -23.09 -23.77 -5.18
N ILE A 178 -21.93 -24.33 -5.54
CA ILE A 178 -21.53 -25.69 -5.14
C ILE A 178 -21.42 -25.81 -3.62
N LEU A 179 -20.72 -24.87 -2.97
CA LEU A 179 -20.55 -24.82 -1.51
C LEU A 179 -21.92 -24.70 -0.81
N ARG A 180 -22.83 -23.86 -1.34
CA ARG A 180 -24.21 -23.68 -0.82
C ARG A 180 -25.05 -24.95 -0.94
N GLN A 181 -25.04 -25.59 -2.11
CA GLN A 181 -25.82 -26.81 -2.38
C GLN A 181 -25.37 -27.97 -1.49
N HIS A 182 -24.06 -28.16 -1.34
CA HIS A 182 -23.49 -29.27 -0.58
C HIS A 182 -23.28 -28.94 0.91
N LYS A 183 -23.54 -27.70 1.33
CA LYS A 183 -23.38 -27.20 2.72
C LYS A 183 -21.98 -27.45 3.29
N ILE A 184 -20.97 -27.20 2.47
CA ILE A 184 -19.56 -27.37 2.80
C ILE A 184 -18.83 -26.02 2.76
N GLU A 185 -17.70 -25.93 3.47
CA GLU A 185 -16.94 -24.67 3.61
C GLU A 185 -15.72 -24.61 2.69
N LYS A 186 -15.35 -25.73 2.07
CA LYS A 186 -14.13 -25.89 1.26
C LYS A 186 -14.45 -26.72 0.02
N LEU A 187 -13.91 -26.28 -1.11
CA LEU A 187 -14.10 -26.91 -2.41
C LEU A 187 -12.74 -27.14 -3.08
N PRO A 188 -12.19 -28.37 -2.99
CA PRO A 188 -11.01 -28.75 -3.75
C PRO A 188 -11.27 -28.68 -5.26
N ILE A 189 -10.31 -28.12 -5.99
CA ILE A 189 -10.31 -28.02 -7.45
C ILE A 189 -9.38 -29.09 -8.00
N VAL A 190 -9.88 -29.91 -8.92
CA VAL A 190 -9.14 -31.05 -9.48
C VAL A 190 -9.11 -31.04 -11.01
N ASP A 191 -8.09 -31.68 -11.60
CA ASP A 191 -8.05 -31.99 -13.04
C ASP A 191 -8.80 -33.29 -13.38
N GLU A 192 -8.76 -33.68 -14.66
CA GLU A 192 -9.41 -34.91 -15.17
C GLU A 192 -8.84 -36.18 -14.52
N GLU A 193 -7.56 -36.19 -14.13
CA GLU A 193 -6.92 -37.29 -13.40
C GLU A 193 -7.16 -37.26 -11.88
N PHE A 194 -8.00 -36.34 -11.40
CA PHE A 194 -8.32 -36.12 -9.98
C PHE A 194 -7.12 -35.64 -9.14
N ARG A 195 -6.15 -34.98 -9.78
CA ARG A 195 -5.04 -34.31 -9.08
C ARG A 195 -5.47 -32.96 -8.58
N LEU A 196 -5.01 -32.62 -7.38
CA LEU A 196 -5.34 -31.35 -6.74
C LEU A 196 -4.66 -30.18 -7.47
N LYS A 197 -5.46 -29.27 -8.02
CA LYS A 197 -5.00 -28.03 -8.67
C LYS A 197 -5.26 -26.79 -7.83
N GLY A 198 -6.30 -26.82 -7.02
CA GLY A 198 -6.68 -25.65 -6.22
C GLY A 198 -7.57 -25.94 -5.02
N LEU A 199 -7.85 -24.91 -4.25
CA LEU A 199 -8.81 -24.93 -3.14
C LEU A 199 -9.55 -23.59 -3.08
N ILE A 200 -10.88 -23.63 -3.00
CA ILE A 200 -11.73 -22.45 -2.77
C ILE A 200 -12.38 -22.60 -1.40
N THR A 201 -12.42 -21.53 -0.60
CA THR A 201 -13.07 -21.55 0.71
C THR A 201 -14.24 -20.57 0.78
N ILE A 202 -15.23 -20.86 1.64
CA ILE A 202 -16.35 -19.94 1.88
C ILE A 202 -15.88 -18.58 2.41
N LYS A 203 -14.78 -18.55 3.18
CA LYS A 203 -14.16 -17.31 3.68
C LYS A 203 -13.71 -16.40 2.53
N ASP A 204 -13.19 -16.96 1.43
CA ASP A 204 -12.74 -16.16 0.28
C ASP A 204 -13.92 -15.51 -0.45
N ILE A 205 -15.07 -16.18 -0.48
CA ILE A 205 -16.32 -15.66 -1.05
C ILE A 205 -16.93 -14.59 -0.15
N GLU A 206 -17.05 -14.85 1.16
CA GLU A 206 -17.56 -13.88 2.14
C GLU A 206 -16.73 -12.59 2.12
N LYS A 207 -15.40 -12.69 2.08
CA LYS A 207 -14.53 -11.52 1.99
C LYS A 207 -14.70 -10.74 0.70
N ALA A 208 -14.93 -11.39 -0.44
CA ALA A 208 -15.20 -10.70 -1.70
C ALA A 208 -16.52 -9.91 -1.66
N GLU A 209 -17.51 -10.37 -0.89
CA GLU A 209 -18.77 -9.64 -0.66
C GLU A 209 -18.61 -8.48 0.33
N VAL A 210 -17.79 -8.66 1.38
CA VAL A 210 -17.50 -7.61 2.37
C VAL A 210 -16.62 -6.51 1.76
N TYR A 211 -15.69 -6.86 0.88
CA TYR A 211 -14.72 -5.96 0.27
C TYR A 211 -14.84 -5.94 -1.27
N PRO A 212 -15.97 -5.45 -1.82
CA PRO A 212 -16.24 -5.46 -3.25
C PRO A 212 -15.30 -4.56 -4.06
N HIS A 213 -14.64 -3.61 -3.39
CA HIS A 213 -13.69 -2.67 -3.97
C HIS A 213 -12.23 -3.06 -3.72
N SER A 214 -11.96 -4.29 -3.27
CA SER A 214 -10.60 -4.75 -3.01
C SER A 214 -9.71 -4.69 -4.27
N ALA A 215 -8.49 -4.19 -4.10
CA ALA A 215 -7.48 -4.13 -5.14
C ALA A 215 -6.80 -5.50 -5.25
N ARG A 216 -7.01 -6.17 -6.39
CA ARG A 216 -6.57 -7.54 -6.62
C ARG A 216 -5.78 -7.67 -7.91
N ASP A 217 -4.86 -8.62 -7.94
CA ASP A 217 -4.17 -9.05 -9.16
C ASP A 217 -5.08 -9.92 -10.05
N GLU A 218 -4.57 -10.30 -11.22
CA GLU A 218 -5.28 -11.14 -12.20
C GLU A 218 -5.67 -12.53 -11.63
N LYS A 219 -5.01 -12.99 -10.56
CA LYS A 219 -5.31 -14.25 -9.86
C LYS A 219 -6.30 -14.06 -8.71
N GLY A 220 -6.82 -12.85 -8.51
CA GLY A 220 -7.76 -12.52 -7.47
C GLY A 220 -7.14 -12.39 -6.07
N ARG A 221 -5.81 -12.21 -5.99
CA ARG A 221 -5.06 -12.02 -4.73
C ARG A 221 -4.87 -10.54 -4.45
N LEU A 222 -4.85 -10.13 -3.18
CA LEU A 222 -4.65 -8.72 -2.82
C LEU A 222 -3.35 -8.17 -3.41
N LEU A 223 -3.39 -6.92 -3.87
CA LEU A 223 -2.19 -6.21 -4.31
C LEU A 223 -1.30 -5.81 -3.13
N VAL A 224 0.02 -5.93 -3.31
CA VAL A 224 1.02 -5.50 -2.33
C VAL A 224 2.28 -5.00 -3.05
N GLY A 225 2.88 -3.95 -2.49
CA GLY A 225 4.20 -3.51 -2.91
C GLY A 225 5.25 -3.67 -1.82
N ALA A 226 6.51 -3.55 -2.19
CA ALA A 226 7.62 -3.64 -1.25
C ALA A 226 8.73 -2.62 -1.58
N ALA A 227 9.24 -1.96 -0.54
CA ALA A 227 10.32 -1.00 -0.70
C ALA A 227 11.68 -1.69 -0.85
N ILE A 228 12.56 -1.08 -1.65
CA ILE A 228 13.95 -1.50 -1.85
C ILE A 228 14.88 -0.28 -1.77
N GLY A 229 16.17 -0.53 -1.53
CA GLY A 229 17.21 0.51 -1.48
C GLY A 229 18.15 0.43 -2.68
N ALA A 230 18.89 1.50 -2.94
CA ALA A 230 19.95 1.50 -3.94
C ALA A 230 21.26 0.95 -3.34
N THR A 231 21.16 -0.28 -2.81
CA THR A 231 22.20 -1.00 -2.06
C THR A 231 22.86 -2.08 -2.91
N ALA A 232 23.96 -2.64 -2.43
CA ALA A 232 24.68 -3.71 -3.14
C ALA A 232 23.83 -5.00 -3.28
N ASP A 233 23.02 -5.33 -2.26
CA ASP A 233 22.15 -6.51 -2.17
C ASP A 233 20.77 -6.33 -2.83
N VAL A 234 20.52 -5.19 -3.51
CA VAL A 234 19.19 -4.88 -4.05
C VAL A 234 18.67 -5.93 -5.02
N LEU A 235 19.54 -6.58 -5.81
CA LEU A 235 19.11 -7.61 -6.76
C LEU A 235 18.66 -8.89 -6.07
N ASP A 236 19.29 -9.26 -4.95
CA ASP A 236 18.87 -10.41 -4.14
C ASP A 236 17.50 -10.13 -3.50
N ARG A 237 17.30 -8.88 -3.04
CA ARG A 237 16.02 -8.42 -2.50
C ARG A 237 14.93 -8.39 -3.58
N VAL A 238 15.23 -7.91 -4.78
CA VAL A 238 14.30 -7.91 -5.93
C VAL A 238 13.89 -9.32 -6.29
N ALA A 239 14.84 -10.27 -6.38
CA ALA A 239 14.54 -11.68 -6.62
C ALA A 239 13.56 -12.24 -5.57
N ALA A 240 13.91 -12.14 -4.29
CA ALA A 240 13.09 -12.70 -3.21
C ALA A 240 11.68 -12.10 -3.13
N LEU A 241 11.54 -10.79 -3.37
CA LEU A 241 10.23 -10.12 -3.35
C LEU A 241 9.38 -10.48 -4.58
N THR A 242 10.01 -10.64 -5.75
CA THR A 242 9.34 -11.07 -6.96
C THR A 242 8.85 -12.51 -6.82
N ASP A 243 9.69 -13.40 -6.26
CA ASP A 243 9.33 -14.80 -5.99
C ASP A 243 8.20 -14.91 -4.96
N ALA A 244 8.18 -14.04 -3.94
CA ALA A 244 7.08 -13.94 -2.98
C ALA A 244 5.78 -13.38 -3.61
N GLY A 245 5.87 -12.81 -4.81
CA GLY A 245 4.73 -12.30 -5.57
C GLY A 245 4.36 -10.84 -5.27
N ALA A 246 5.31 -10.00 -4.89
CA ALA A 246 5.10 -8.55 -4.81
C ALA A 246 4.69 -8.01 -6.19
N ASP A 247 3.61 -7.22 -6.23
CA ASP A 247 3.07 -6.71 -7.50
C ASP A 247 3.87 -5.50 -8.00
N VAL A 248 4.43 -4.71 -7.08
CA VAL A 248 5.23 -3.51 -7.40
C VAL A 248 6.39 -3.34 -6.41
N LEU A 249 7.55 -2.93 -6.91
CA LEU A 249 8.71 -2.58 -6.07
C LEU A 249 8.87 -1.07 -6.03
N ALA A 250 9.24 -0.53 -4.86
CA ALA A 250 9.46 0.91 -4.66
C ALA A 250 10.92 1.18 -4.28
N LEU A 251 11.72 1.65 -5.24
CA LEU A 251 13.08 2.10 -5.00
C LEU A 251 13.05 3.45 -4.26
N ASP A 252 13.31 3.39 -2.96
CA ASP A 252 13.10 4.50 -2.01
C ASP A 252 14.43 5.11 -1.56
N SER A 253 14.68 6.34 -2.02
CA SER A 253 15.83 7.18 -1.68
C SER A 253 15.40 8.59 -1.28
N ALA A 254 16.17 9.28 -0.43
CA ALA A 254 15.95 10.70 -0.15
C ALA A 254 16.23 11.59 -1.37
N HIS A 255 17.09 11.13 -2.29
CA HIS A 255 17.40 11.84 -3.52
C HIS A 255 17.44 10.87 -4.72
N GLY A 256 16.31 10.75 -5.40
CA GLY A 256 16.13 9.86 -6.54
C GLY A 256 16.90 10.28 -7.81
N HIS A 257 17.31 11.55 -7.91
CA HIS A 257 18.07 12.07 -9.06
C HIS A 257 19.59 11.90 -8.88
N THR A 258 20.02 10.86 -8.18
CA THR A 258 21.45 10.49 -8.06
C THR A 258 21.82 9.43 -9.07
N GLN A 259 23.08 9.41 -9.53
CA GLN A 259 23.55 8.41 -10.49
C GLN A 259 23.35 6.97 -9.98
N ASN A 260 23.63 6.71 -8.70
CA ASN A 260 23.42 5.39 -8.09
C ASN A 260 21.96 4.91 -8.21
N VAL A 261 20.98 5.79 -7.98
CA VAL A 261 19.56 5.45 -8.13
C VAL A 261 19.23 5.20 -9.60
N LEU A 262 19.64 6.08 -10.51
CA LEU A 262 19.38 5.92 -11.95
C LEU A 262 20.00 4.62 -12.51
N GLU A 263 21.23 4.30 -12.12
CA GLU A 263 21.91 3.05 -12.50
C GLU A 263 21.21 1.83 -11.88
N THR A 264 20.74 1.93 -10.64
CA THR A 264 19.97 0.86 -9.99
C THR A 264 18.65 0.59 -10.73
N VAL A 265 17.91 1.64 -11.12
CA VAL A 265 16.68 1.49 -11.93
C VAL A 265 16.99 0.75 -13.23
N LYS A 266 18.01 1.21 -13.99
CA LYS A 266 18.43 0.57 -15.25
C LYS A 266 18.81 -0.89 -15.04
N ARG A 267 19.57 -1.19 -13.98
CA ARG A 267 20.00 -2.56 -13.66
C ARG A 267 18.82 -3.48 -13.32
N ILE A 268 17.87 -3.00 -12.52
CA ILE A 268 16.66 -3.76 -12.19
C ILE A 268 15.85 -4.03 -13.46
N LYS A 269 15.56 -3.01 -14.27
CA LYS A 269 14.76 -3.17 -15.50
C LYS A 269 15.47 -4.00 -16.58
N ALA A 270 16.81 -4.04 -16.59
CA ALA A 270 17.56 -4.91 -17.50
C ALA A 270 17.43 -6.40 -17.13
N LEU A 271 17.42 -6.73 -15.84
CA LEU A 271 17.34 -8.11 -15.36
C LEU A 271 15.90 -8.61 -15.14
N TYR A 272 14.99 -7.69 -14.78
CA TYR A 272 13.60 -7.95 -14.46
C TYR A 272 12.70 -6.96 -15.23
N PRO A 273 12.62 -7.06 -16.58
CA PRO A 273 11.92 -6.09 -17.42
C PRO A 273 10.43 -5.97 -17.11
N ASP A 274 9.81 -7.06 -16.67
CA ASP A 274 8.38 -7.11 -16.35
C ASP A 274 8.01 -6.57 -14.96
N VAL A 275 8.98 -6.48 -14.05
CA VAL A 275 8.76 -5.93 -12.70
C VAL A 275 8.26 -4.49 -12.83
N GLN A 276 7.17 -4.21 -12.12
CA GLN A 276 6.62 -2.88 -11.98
C GLN A 276 7.43 -2.11 -10.92
N LEU A 277 8.04 -1.00 -11.32
CA LEU A 277 8.99 -0.27 -10.49
C LEU A 277 8.58 1.19 -10.29
N ILE A 278 8.28 1.54 -9.03
CA ILE A 278 8.18 2.92 -8.57
C ILE A 278 9.58 3.38 -8.17
N ALA A 279 10.01 4.56 -8.61
CA ALA A 279 11.30 5.13 -8.20
C ALA A 279 11.14 6.56 -7.66
N GLY A 280 11.87 6.87 -6.58
CA GLY A 280 11.86 8.21 -6.00
C GLY A 280 12.77 8.35 -4.77
N ASN A 281 12.75 9.49 -4.07
CA ASN A 281 11.90 10.65 -4.35
C ASN A 281 12.60 11.69 -5.21
N VAL A 282 11.83 12.36 -6.07
CA VAL A 282 12.25 13.58 -6.78
C VAL A 282 11.26 14.71 -6.48
N ALA A 283 11.67 15.94 -6.75
CA ALA A 283 10.82 17.12 -6.55
C ALA A 283 10.92 18.14 -7.70
N THR A 284 11.52 17.73 -8.83
CA THR A 284 11.70 18.57 -10.01
C THR A 284 11.33 17.81 -11.28
N ALA A 285 10.98 18.57 -12.33
CA ALA A 285 10.72 18.06 -13.67
C ALA A 285 11.88 17.22 -14.22
N GLU A 286 13.12 17.67 -14.04
CA GLU A 286 14.31 16.99 -14.54
C GLU A 286 14.55 15.66 -13.81
N GLY A 287 14.35 15.63 -12.49
CA GLY A 287 14.46 14.38 -11.72
C GLY A 287 13.39 13.38 -12.11
N CYS A 288 12.17 13.85 -12.40
CA CYS A 288 11.09 13.02 -12.92
C CYS A 288 11.47 12.43 -14.28
N ARG A 289 11.90 13.27 -15.24
CA ARG A 289 12.34 12.84 -16.57
C ARG A 289 13.46 11.80 -16.48
N ALA A 290 14.47 12.06 -15.67
CA ALA A 290 15.62 11.16 -15.52
C ALA A 290 15.22 9.76 -15.01
N LEU A 291 14.27 9.67 -14.08
CA LEU A 291 13.79 8.38 -13.57
C LEU A 291 12.93 7.64 -14.61
N ILE A 292 12.08 8.36 -15.35
CA ILE A 292 11.29 7.79 -16.45
C ILE A 292 12.22 7.21 -17.51
N GLU A 293 13.21 8.00 -17.97
CA GLU A 293 14.19 7.57 -18.97
C GLU A 293 15.12 6.45 -18.49
N ALA A 294 15.33 6.34 -17.18
CA ALA A 294 16.03 5.20 -16.58
C ALA A 294 15.19 3.90 -16.61
N GLY A 295 13.87 3.99 -16.76
CA GLY A 295 12.95 2.86 -16.88
C GLY A 295 11.95 2.70 -15.74
N ALA A 296 11.75 3.71 -14.89
CA ALA A 296 10.72 3.67 -13.85
C ALA A 296 9.30 3.62 -14.47
N ASP A 297 8.45 2.73 -13.99
CA ASP A 297 7.06 2.59 -14.44
C ASP A 297 6.11 3.59 -13.73
N CYS A 298 6.61 4.22 -12.66
CA CYS A 298 5.95 5.26 -11.87
C CYS A 298 7.01 6.07 -11.12
N VAL A 299 6.79 7.38 -10.92
CA VAL A 299 7.72 8.24 -10.17
C VAL A 299 7.10 8.72 -8.86
N LYS A 300 7.84 8.62 -7.75
CA LYS A 300 7.41 9.11 -6.43
C LYS A 300 7.93 10.52 -6.16
N ILE A 301 7.01 11.44 -5.87
CA ILE A 301 7.25 12.88 -5.83
C ILE A 301 7.13 13.43 -4.40
N GLY A 302 8.18 14.10 -3.93
CA GLY A 302 8.16 14.85 -2.68
C GLY A 302 9.48 14.77 -1.92
N ILE A 303 10.10 15.92 -1.67
CA ILE A 303 11.31 16.02 -0.85
C ILE A 303 11.06 16.95 0.33
N GLY A 304 11.08 16.36 1.53
CA GLY A 304 10.84 17.03 2.79
C GLY A 304 9.41 17.51 3.16
N PRO A 305 8.30 17.16 2.46
CA PRO A 305 6.96 17.62 2.87
C PRO A 305 6.38 16.82 4.05
N GLY A 306 6.95 15.66 4.39
CA GLY A 306 6.41 14.77 5.42
C GLY A 306 6.43 15.41 6.81
N SER A 307 5.39 15.15 7.62
CA SER A 307 5.15 15.78 8.94
C SER A 307 6.23 15.54 10.01
N ILE A 308 7.17 14.65 9.72
CA ILE A 308 8.22 14.08 10.58
C ILE A 308 9.60 14.17 9.90
N CYS A 309 9.67 14.77 8.71
CA CYS A 309 10.90 14.93 7.95
C CYS A 309 11.49 16.30 8.23
N THR A 310 12.79 16.35 8.52
CA THR A 310 13.53 17.58 8.79
C THR A 310 14.52 17.92 7.69
N THR A 311 14.53 17.20 6.56
CA THR A 311 15.40 17.45 5.39
C THR A 311 15.44 18.92 4.97
N ARG A 312 14.29 19.60 4.88
CA ARG A 312 14.24 21.04 4.50
C ARG A 312 14.94 21.94 5.52
N VAL A 313 14.91 21.56 6.79
CA VAL A 313 15.47 22.34 7.89
C VAL A 313 16.97 22.05 8.05
N VAL A 314 17.35 20.78 8.05
CA VAL A 314 18.72 20.33 8.34
C VAL A 314 19.62 20.47 7.11
N ALA A 315 19.13 20.10 5.92
CA ALA A 315 19.90 20.14 4.67
C ALA A 315 19.57 21.36 3.80
N GLY A 316 18.49 22.10 4.09
CA GLY A 316 18.12 23.30 3.33
C GLY A 316 17.55 23.02 1.93
N ILE A 317 17.15 21.78 1.64
CA ILE A 317 16.71 21.34 0.31
C ILE A 317 15.25 20.88 0.30
N GLY A 318 14.53 21.19 -0.78
CA GLY A 318 13.14 20.75 -1.00
C GLY A 318 12.37 21.70 -1.92
N VAL A 319 11.17 21.29 -2.32
CA VAL A 319 10.24 22.08 -3.14
C VAL A 319 8.84 21.99 -2.53
N PRO A 320 8.08 23.09 -2.39
CA PRO A 320 6.68 23.04 -1.95
C PRO A 320 5.84 22.02 -2.73
N GLN A 321 5.02 21.24 -2.02
CA GLN A 321 4.57 19.94 -2.52
C GLN A 321 3.61 20.04 -3.71
N ILE A 322 2.71 21.03 -3.75
CA ILE A 322 1.81 21.22 -4.90
C ILE A 322 2.62 21.57 -6.15
N THR A 323 3.60 22.47 -6.03
CA THR A 323 4.51 22.78 -7.14
C THR A 323 5.31 21.57 -7.59
N ALA A 324 5.86 20.77 -6.66
CA ALA A 324 6.63 19.58 -6.99
C ALA A 324 5.79 18.54 -7.76
N ILE A 325 4.54 18.31 -7.33
CA ILE A 325 3.60 17.40 -8.00
C ILE A 325 3.29 17.94 -9.40
N TYR A 326 2.91 19.20 -9.51
CA TYR A 326 2.50 19.80 -10.78
C TYR A 326 3.64 19.81 -11.82
N ASP A 327 4.84 20.23 -11.42
CA ASP A 327 6.01 20.23 -12.31
C ASP A 327 6.36 18.82 -12.82
N ALA A 328 6.26 17.81 -11.94
CA ALA A 328 6.52 16.43 -12.30
C ALA A 328 5.42 15.86 -13.20
N ALA A 329 4.15 16.18 -12.91
CA ALA A 329 3.00 15.71 -13.67
C ALA A 329 3.05 16.16 -15.13
N GLN A 330 3.47 17.41 -15.39
CA GLN A 330 3.63 17.93 -16.74
C GLN A 330 4.62 17.09 -17.57
N VAL A 331 5.76 16.72 -16.98
CA VAL A 331 6.74 15.85 -17.64
C VAL A 331 6.21 14.43 -17.77
N ALA A 332 5.62 13.87 -16.71
CA ALA A 332 5.18 12.48 -16.69
C ALA A 332 4.05 12.23 -17.71
N ALA A 333 3.20 13.23 -17.96
CA ALA A 333 2.19 13.21 -19.01
C ALA A 333 2.76 13.05 -20.42
N GLU A 334 3.94 13.63 -20.72
CA GLU A 334 4.63 13.47 -22.01
C GLU A 334 4.98 11.99 -22.32
N TYR A 335 5.20 11.18 -21.28
CA TYR A 335 5.62 9.77 -21.39
C TYR A 335 4.48 8.78 -21.06
N ASP A 336 3.30 9.30 -20.70
CA ASP A 336 2.19 8.51 -20.17
C ASP A 336 2.61 7.64 -18.96
N ILE A 337 3.33 8.24 -18.00
CA ILE A 337 3.78 7.59 -16.77
C ILE A 337 3.06 8.21 -15.57
N PRO A 338 2.46 7.41 -14.67
CA PRO A 338 1.82 7.94 -13.48
C PRO A 338 2.82 8.41 -12.42
N ILE A 339 2.36 9.29 -11.54
CA ILE A 339 3.13 9.80 -10.41
C ILE A 339 2.42 9.60 -9.07
N VAL A 340 3.23 9.37 -8.02
CA VAL A 340 2.76 9.27 -6.63
C VAL A 340 3.12 10.54 -5.88
N ALA A 341 2.13 11.23 -5.30
CA ALA A 341 2.34 12.33 -4.38
C ALA A 341 2.63 11.82 -2.96
N ASP A 342 3.87 11.99 -2.47
CA ASP A 342 4.35 11.44 -1.19
C ASP A 342 4.60 12.54 -0.15
N GLY A 343 3.75 12.56 0.88
CA GLY A 343 3.90 13.39 2.08
C GLY A 343 3.22 14.77 2.04
N GLY A 344 3.11 15.40 3.21
CA GLY A 344 2.54 16.74 3.40
C GLY A 344 1.01 16.80 3.53
N VAL A 345 0.31 15.69 3.26
CA VAL A 345 -1.16 15.59 3.39
C VAL A 345 -1.57 15.52 4.86
N LYS A 346 -2.42 16.46 5.28
CA LYS A 346 -2.95 16.57 6.65
C LYS A 346 -4.45 16.26 6.70
N PHE A 347 -5.17 16.62 5.64
CA PHE A 347 -6.62 16.44 5.55
C PHE A 347 -7.02 15.80 4.21
N SER A 348 -8.25 15.28 4.13
CA SER A 348 -8.79 14.72 2.89
C SER A 348 -8.82 15.73 1.74
N GLY A 349 -9.01 17.02 2.03
CA GLY A 349 -8.92 18.09 1.03
C GLY A 349 -7.54 18.19 0.37
N ASP A 350 -6.45 17.83 1.07
CA ASP A 350 -5.11 17.84 0.50
C ASP A 350 -4.91 16.68 -0.50
N ILE A 351 -5.64 15.57 -0.34
CA ILE A 351 -5.70 14.49 -1.33
C ILE A 351 -6.34 15.02 -2.62
N ALA A 352 -7.50 15.69 -2.52
CA ALA A 352 -8.15 16.28 -3.69
C ALA A 352 -7.23 17.28 -4.41
N LYS A 353 -6.51 18.13 -3.66
CA LYS A 353 -5.53 19.07 -4.22
C LYS A 353 -4.33 18.34 -4.85
N ALA A 354 -3.81 17.28 -4.23
CA ALA A 354 -2.69 16.50 -4.79
C ALA A 354 -3.07 15.83 -6.12
N ILE A 355 -4.26 15.23 -6.18
CA ILE A 355 -4.77 14.60 -7.40
C ILE A 355 -5.04 15.68 -8.47
N ALA A 356 -5.72 16.77 -8.14
CA ALA A 356 -5.96 17.88 -9.07
C ALA A 356 -4.66 18.53 -9.58
N ALA A 357 -3.57 18.48 -8.81
CA ALA A 357 -2.25 18.94 -9.25
C ALA A 357 -1.54 17.97 -10.21
N GLY A 358 -2.12 16.80 -10.49
CA GLY A 358 -1.58 15.80 -11.42
C GLY A 358 -1.08 14.52 -10.77
N GLY A 359 -1.26 14.33 -9.45
CA GLY A 359 -1.00 13.05 -8.80
C GLY A 359 -1.99 11.96 -9.24
N ASP A 360 -1.52 10.76 -9.57
CA ASP A 360 -2.41 9.60 -9.84
C ASP A 360 -2.79 8.88 -8.54
N VAL A 361 -1.85 8.83 -7.59
CA VAL A 361 -1.98 8.17 -6.29
C VAL A 361 -1.34 9.04 -5.21
N VAL A 362 -1.92 9.06 -4.01
CA VAL A 362 -1.33 9.73 -2.85
C VAL A 362 -0.79 8.71 -1.86
N MET A 363 0.47 8.88 -1.44
CA MET A 363 1.09 8.07 -0.38
C MET A 363 0.95 8.76 0.98
N LEU A 364 0.38 8.05 1.96
CA LEU A 364 0.15 8.56 3.31
C LEU A 364 0.98 7.83 4.37
N GLY A 365 1.56 8.61 5.29
CA GLY A 365 2.22 8.12 6.49
C GLY A 365 1.42 8.41 7.76
N SER A 366 1.50 9.64 8.26
CA SER A 366 0.96 10.07 9.56
C SER A 366 -0.54 9.80 9.74
N LEU A 367 -1.33 9.96 8.67
CA LEU A 367 -2.78 9.74 8.74
C LEU A 367 -3.16 8.28 9.00
N LEU A 368 -2.29 7.33 8.62
CA LEU A 368 -2.48 5.89 8.77
C LEU A 368 -1.69 5.30 9.95
N ALA A 369 -0.65 6.01 10.43
CA ALA A 369 0.21 5.53 11.50
C ALA A 369 -0.53 5.30 12.84
N GLY A 370 -1.64 6.01 13.07
CA GLY A 370 -2.48 5.86 14.26
C GLY A 370 -3.51 4.73 14.19
N CYS A 371 -3.66 4.08 13.03
CA CYS A 371 -4.64 3.01 12.84
C CYS A 371 -4.22 1.72 13.54
N GLU A 372 -5.19 0.86 13.86
CA GLU A 372 -4.97 -0.41 14.56
C GLU A 372 -3.96 -1.30 13.83
N GLU A 373 -4.05 -1.36 12.51
CA GLU A 373 -3.26 -2.23 11.64
C GLU A 373 -1.83 -1.77 11.42
N SER A 374 -1.48 -0.53 11.79
CA SER A 374 -0.11 -0.04 11.68
C SER A 374 0.81 -0.79 12.69
N PRO A 375 2.09 -0.99 12.36
CA PRO A 375 3.02 -1.73 13.22
C PRO A 375 3.55 -0.91 14.41
N GLY A 376 3.30 0.40 14.46
CA GLY A 376 3.75 1.26 15.54
C GLY A 376 3.23 0.81 16.91
N GLU A 377 4.05 0.92 17.95
CA GLU A 377 3.65 0.55 19.31
C GLU A 377 2.56 1.48 19.85
N THR A 378 1.58 0.92 20.57
CA THR A 378 0.54 1.68 21.24
C THR A 378 1.03 2.17 22.60
N GLU A 379 0.90 3.47 22.86
CA GLU A 379 1.26 4.11 24.11
C GLU A 379 0.05 4.82 24.74
N ILE A 380 0.04 4.93 26.07
CA ILE A 380 -0.95 5.75 26.79
C ILE A 380 -0.26 7.04 27.25
N PHE A 381 -0.81 8.19 26.85
CA PHE A 381 -0.33 9.49 27.28
C PHE A 381 -1.52 10.37 27.70
N GLN A 382 -1.47 10.90 28.93
CA GLN A 382 -2.55 11.71 29.52
C GLN A 382 -3.93 11.05 29.44
N GLY A 383 -3.99 9.72 29.63
CA GLY A 383 -5.24 8.94 29.59
C GLY A 383 -5.80 8.70 28.19
N ARG A 384 -5.10 9.10 27.12
CA ARG A 384 -5.47 8.81 25.73
C ARG A 384 -4.49 7.85 25.08
N GLN A 385 -4.98 7.05 24.14
CA GLN A 385 -4.16 6.12 23.36
C GLN A 385 -3.51 6.85 22.17
N PHE A 386 -2.23 6.57 21.96
CA PHE A 386 -1.42 7.04 20.85
C PHE A 386 -0.67 5.86 20.23
N LYS A 387 -0.14 6.05 19.03
CA LYS A 387 0.84 5.14 18.42
C LYS A 387 2.13 5.88 18.11
N VAL A 388 3.26 5.19 18.28
CA VAL A 388 4.59 5.69 17.91
C VAL A 388 4.66 5.85 16.40
N TYR A 389 5.14 7.02 15.96
CA TYR A 389 5.34 7.34 14.54
C TYR A 389 6.68 8.04 14.35
N ARG A 390 7.54 7.47 13.50
CA ARG A 390 8.89 8.02 13.26
C ARG A 390 9.23 8.11 11.80
N GLY A 391 10.08 9.08 11.46
CA GLY A 391 10.60 9.21 10.11
C GLY A 391 11.72 8.25 9.80
N MET A 392 11.82 7.85 8.52
CA MET A 392 12.92 7.00 8.08
C MET A 392 14.30 7.67 8.28
N GLY A 393 14.34 8.99 8.39
CA GLY A 393 15.54 9.77 8.71
C GLY A 393 15.76 9.99 10.21
N SER A 394 14.90 9.45 11.09
CA SER A 394 15.13 9.49 12.53
C SER A 394 16.28 8.58 12.93
N LEU A 395 16.90 8.86 14.07
CA LEU A 395 18.00 8.02 14.57
C LEU A 395 17.56 6.57 14.80
N ALA A 396 16.36 6.30 15.35
CA ALA A 396 15.96 4.92 15.58
C ALA A 396 15.62 4.18 14.29
N ALA A 397 15.00 4.84 13.30
CA ALA A 397 14.75 4.21 12.00
C ALA A 397 16.07 3.92 11.26
N MET A 398 17.00 4.89 11.23
CA MET A 398 18.30 4.72 10.60
C MET A 398 19.11 3.60 11.26
N ASN A 399 19.06 3.48 12.60
CA ASN A 399 19.70 2.36 13.30
C ASN A 399 19.07 0.98 13.01
N LYS A 400 17.86 0.93 12.44
CA LYS A 400 17.16 -0.30 12.06
C LYS A 400 17.19 -0.61 10.55
N GLY A 401 17.88 0.19 9.73
CA GLY A 401 18.14 -0.19 8.34
C GLY A 401 17.92 0.88 7.28
N SER A 402 17.50 2.10 7.63
CA SER A 402 17.25 3.16 6.64
C SER A 402 18.42 4.10 6.39
N LYS A 403 19.65 3.74 6.79
CA LYS A 403 20.85 4.59 6.57
C LYS A 403 21.15 4.82 5.09
N ASP A 404 20.91 3.82 4.26
CA ASP A 404 21.12 3.84 2.80
C ASP A 404 20.30 4.94 2.13
N ARG A 405 19.05 5.10 2.56
CA ARG A 405 18.12 6.12 2.06
C ARG A 405 18.69 7.54 2.17
N TYR A 406 19.52 7.79 3.18
CA TYR A 406 20.14 9.09 3.47
C TYR A 406 21.66 9.12 3.23
N PHE A 407 22.21 8.13 2.52
CA PHE A 407 23.63 8.07 2.15
C PHE A 407 24.59 8.01 3.36
N GLN A 408 24.18 7.35 4.45
CA GLN A 408 24.93 7.29 5.71
C GLN A 408 25.27 5.86 6.17
N GLU A 409 25.28 4.86 5.27
CA GLU A 409 25.55 3.45 5.62
C GLU A 409 26.85 3.25 6.39
N SER A 410 27.93 3.91 5.94
CA SER A 410 29.27 3.75 6.52
C SER A 410 29.55 4.68 7.72
N ASN A 411 28.57 5.50 8.14
CA ASN A 411 28.80 6.54 9.14
C ASN A 411 28.65 6.00 10.57
N LYS A 412 29.66 6.25 11.42
CA LYS A 412 29.60 5.97 12.86
C LYS A 412 28.75 6.98 13.64
N LYS A 413 28.70 8.23 13.18
CA LYS A 413 27.85 9.30 13.71
C LYS A 413 26.86 9.71 12.64
N LEU A 414 25.57 9.66 12.97
CA LEU A 414 24.49 9.95 12.03
C LEU A 414 24.04 11.41 12.15
N VAL A 415 23.65 12.00 11.00
CA VAL A 415 22.97 13.29 10.91
C VAL A 415 21.52 13.01 10.52
N PRO A 416 20.58 13.03 11.46
CA PRO A 416 19.19 12.65 11.19
C PRO A 416 18.45 13.71 10.37
N GLU A 417 17.66 13.24 9.42
CA GLU A 417 16.75 14.04 8.58
C GLU A 417 15.26 13.76 8.88
N GLY A 418 15.00 13.22 10.08
CA GLY A 418 13.67 13.02 10.61
C GLY A 418 13.63 12.98 12.12
N VAL A 419 12.40 13.00 12.65
CA VAL A 419 12.11 12.97 14.09
C VAL A 419 11.20 11.79 14.44
N GLU A 420 11.02 11.58 15.74
CA GLU A 420 10.07 10.61 16.29
C GLU A 420 9.01 11.37 17.07
N GLY A 421 7.78 10.89 16.96
CA GLY A 421 6.64 11.48 17.64
C GLY A 421 5.58 10.41 17.91
N ARG A 422 4.42 10.90 18.33
CA ARG A 422 3.24 10.07 18.58
C ARG A 422 2.05 10.65 17.84
N VAL A 423 1.19 9.79 17.32
CA VAL A 423 -0.07 10.19 16.69
C VAL A 423 -1.24 9.58 17.46
N PRO A 424 -2.40 10.25 17.56
CA PRO A 424 -3.56 9.69 18.25
C PRO A 424 -3.98 8.34 17.65
N TYR A 425 -4.45 7.42 18.49
CA TYR A 425 -5.08 6.19 18.01
C TYR A 425 -6.37 6.50 17.24
N LYS A 426 -6.56 5.87 16.08
CA LYS A 426 -7.65 6.19 15.13
C LYS A 426 -8.65 5.05 14.89
N GLY A 427 -8.53 3.92 15.57
CA GLY A 427 -9.34 2.73 15.26
C GLY A 427 -8.88 2.05 13.97
N GLY A 428 -9.80 1.33 13.31
CA GLY A 428 -9.51 0.59 12.09
C GLY A 428 -9.19 1.51 10.90
N VAL A 429 -8.27 1.08 10.04
CA VAL A 429 -7.87 1.87 8.87
C VAL A 429 -9.02 2.09 7.88
N SER A 430 -9.98 1.16 7.78
CA SER A 430 -11.14 1.26 6.91
C SER A 430 -11.99 2.50 7.19
N GLU A 431 -12.19 2.85 8.47
CA GLU A 431 -12.93 4.06 8.87
C GLU A 431 -12.19 5.33 8.46
N THR A 432 -10.86 5.32 8.58
CA THR A 432 -10.02 6.43 8.13
C THR A 432 -10.08 6.58 6.61
N ILE A 433 -9.94 5.48 5.87
CA ILE A 433 -10.01 5.47 4.40
C ILE A 433 -11.38 5.95 3.92
N TYR A 434 -12.46 5.50 4.54
CA TYR A 434 -13.82 5.94 4.23
C TYR A 434 -13.96 7.47 4.30
N GLN A 435 -13.45 8.10 5.36
CA GLN A 435 -13.48 9.56 5.52
C GLN A 435 -12.58 10.28 4.49
N LEU A 436 -11.40 9.73 4.21
CA LEU A 436 -10.48 10.30 3.22
C LEU A 436 -11.08 10.28 1.81
N MET A 437 -11.64 9.13 1.41
CA MET A 437 -12.27 8.96 0.09
C MET A 437 -13.59 9.71 -0.01
N GLY A 438 -14.35 9.82 1.07
CA GLY A 438 -15.53 10.69 1.14
C GLY A 438 -15.17 12.17 0.88
N GLY A 439 -14.06 12.65 1.46
CA GLY A 439 -13.56 14.01 1.20
C GLY A 439 -13.11 14.22 -0.24
N LEU A 440 -12.44 13.22 -0.85
CA LEU A 440 -12.06 13.27 -2.26
C LEU A 440 -13.30 13.31 -3.18
N ARG A 441 -14.30 12.45 -2.94
CA ARG A 441 -15.57 12.45 -3.68
C ARG A 441 -16.30 13.79 -3.55
N ALA A 442 -16.32 14.38 -2.36
CA ALA A 442 -16.90 15.71 -2.17
C ALA A 442 -16.16 16.76 -3.01
N GLY A 443 -14.82 16.78 -2.97
CA GLY A 443 -14.00 17.71 -3.78
C GLY A 443 -14.22 17.54 -5.29
N MET A 444 -14.30 16.31 -5.76
CA MET A 444 -14.61 15.98 -7.16
C MET A 444 -16.04 16.40 -7.54
N GLY A 445 -17.02 16.22 -6.65
CA GLY A 445 -18.39 16.69 -6.85
C GLY A 445 -18.48 18.21 -6.97
N TYR A 446 -17.77 18.97 -6.12
CA TYR A 446 -17.72 20.43 -6.20
C TYR A 446 -17.01 20.95 -7.46
N THR A 447 -16.09 20.16 -8.02
CA THR A 447 -15.34 20.51 -9.25
C THR A 447 -15.98 19.91 -10.50
N GLY A 448 -17.13 19.23 -10.39
CA GLY A 448 -17.83 18.64 -11.54
C GLY A 448 -17.04 17.55 -12.26
N CYS A 449 -16.19 16.83 -11.53
CA CYS A 449 -15.30 15.82 -12.09
C CYS A 449 -15.78 14.41 -11.73
N HIS A 450 -16.05 13.60 -12.76
CA HIS A 450 -16.58 12.24 -12.60
C HIS A 450 -15.49 11.22 -12.26
N THR A 451 -14.26 11.49 -12.70
CA THR A 451 -13.13 10.55 -12.60
C THR A 451 -11.84 11.27 -12.19
N VAL A 452 -10.86 10.51 -11.68
CA VAL A 452 -9.53 11.02 -11.33
C VAL A 452 -8.86 11.78 -12.50
N PRO A 453 -8.84 11.27 -13.75
CA PRO A 453 -8.33 12.01 -14.91
C PRO A 453 -9.07 13.34 -15.20
N GLU A 454 -10.38 13.39 -14.97
CA GLU A 454 -11.11 14.65 -15.11
C GLU A 454 -10.69 15.68 -14.07
N LEU A 455 -10.48 15.26 -12.82
CA LEU A 455 -10.01 16.15 -11.76
C LEU A 455 -8.62 16.73 -12.11
N GLN A 456 -7.71 15.90 -12.63
CA GLN A 456 -6.37 16.33 -13.06
C GLN A 456 -6.40 17.34 -14.22
N SER A 457 -7.33 17.17 -15.17
CA SER A 457 -7.35 17.96 -16.42
C SER A 457 -8.24 19.20 -16.37
N LYS A 458 -9.32 19.18 -15.58
CA LYS A 458 -10.32 20.26 -15.54
C LYS A 458 -10.20 21.17 -14.32
N ALA A 459 -9.77 20.63 -13.18
CA ALA A 459 -9.79 21.40 -11.93
C ALA A 459 -8.89 22.62 -12.01
N GLN A 460 -9.29 23.68 -11.32
CA GLN A 460 -8.57 24.95 -11.27
C GLN A 460 -8.27 25.29 -9.81
N PHE A 461 -7.14 25.95 -9.57
CA PHE A 461 -6.74 26.40 -8.25
C PHE A 461 -6.86 27.91 -8.09
N MET A 462 -7.21 28.34 -6.89
CA MET A 462 -7.03 29.71 -6.42
C MET A 462 -5.92 29.75 -5.39
N GLN A 463 -4.92 30.62 -5.59
CA GLN A 463 -3.94 30.91 -4.56
C GLN A 463 -4.58 31.77 -3.48
N ILE A 464 -4.27 31.47 -2.22
CA ILE A 464 -4.79 32.17 -1.06
C ILE A 464 -3.65 32.77 -0.23
N THR A 465 -3.99 33.73 0.63
CA THR A 465 -3.06 34.27 1.62
C THR A 465 -3.19 33.50 2.94
N ALA A 466 -2.29 33.76 3.89
CA ALA A 466 -2.40 33.20 5.24
C ALA A 466 -3.73 33.57 5.94
N ALA A 467 -4.30 34.74 5.62
CA ALA A 467 -5.62 35.13 6.11
C ALA A 467 -6.72 34.24 5.51
N GLY A 468 -6.63 33.91 4.21
CA GLY A 468 -7.52 32.96 3.56
C GLY A 468 -7.42 31.55 4.13
N LEU A 469 -6.22 31.11 4.55
CA LEU A 469 -6.05 29.83 5.25
C LEU A 469 -6.76 29.85 6.60
N LYS A 470 -6.60 30.93 7.37
CA LYS A 470 -7.30 31.10 8.66
C LYS A 470 -8.82 31.08 8.48
N GLU A 471 -9.33 31.72 7.42
CA GLU A 471 -10.74 31.69 7.05
C GLU A 471 -11.22 30.28 6.65
N SER A 472 -10.36 29.51 5.97
CA SER A 472 -10.70 28.16 5.50
C SER A 472 -10.91 27.16 6.64
N HIS A 473 -10.24 27.35 7.78
CA HIS A 473 -10.45 26.54 8.98
C HIS A 473 -11.61 27.09 9.83
N PRO A 474 -12.31 26.28 10.64
CA PRO A 474 -13.27 26.79 11.62
C PRO A 474 -12.61 27.83 12.53
N HIS A 475 -13.23 29.01 12.60
CA HIS A 475 -12.73 30.16 13.34
C HIS A 475 -13.88 30.81 14.14
N ASP A 476 -13.51 31.63 15.13
CA ASP A 476 -14.44 32.40 15.98
C ASP A 476 -15.46 31.56 16.78
N ILE A 477 -15.13 30.30 17.07
CA ILE A 477 -15.93 29.38 17.90
C ILE A 477 -15.05 28.50 18.81
N TYR A 478 -15.67 27.91 19.84
CA TYR A 478 -15.07 26.82 20.62
C TYR A 478 -15.57 25.47 20.11
N ILE A 479 -14.66 24.61 19.65
CA ILE A 479 -15.00 23.25 19.20
C ILE A 479 -15.36 22.40 20.42
N THR A 480 -16.61 21.94 20.50
CA THR A 480 -17.10 21.07 21.59
C THR A 480 -16.95 19.59 21.27
N LYS A 481 -16.95 19.23 19.99
CA LYS A 481 -16.78 17.86 19.49
C LYS A 481 -16.08 17.90 18.13
N GLU A 482 -14.95 17.21 18.02
CA GLU A 482 -14.24 17.05 16.74
C GLU A 482 -14.92 15.99 15.85
N ALA A 483 -14.77 16.16 14.55
CA ALA A 483 -15.23 15.20 13.56
C ALA A 483 -14.06 14.27 13.14
N PRO A 484 -14.32 13.01 12.74
CA PRO A 484 -13.26 12.06 12.37
C PRO A 484 -12.33 12.55 11.23
N ASN A 485 -12.84 13.42 10.37
CA ASN A 485 -12.15 14.01 9.22
C ASN A 485 -11.46 15.35 9.53
N TYR A 486 -11.59 15.88 10.75
CA TYR A 486 -11.03 17.17 11.13
C TYR A 486 -10.63 17.22 12.61
N THR A 487 -9.33 17.09 12.85
CA THR A 487 -8.68 17.30 14.14
C THR A 487 -7.52 18.26 13.96
N ILE A 488 -7.42 19.25 14.84
CA ILE A 488 -6.25 20.14 14.90
C ILE A 488 -5.39 19.64 16.05
N SER A 489 -4.11 19.36 15.80
CA SER A 489 -3.19 19.11 16.91
C SER A 489 -3.15 20.35 17.81
N PRO A 490 -3.30 20.20 19.14
CA PRO A 490 -3.08 21.33 20.04
C PRO A 490 -1.63 21.78 19.85
N ASN A 491 -1.45 23.05 19.49
CA ASN A 491 -0.14 23.72 19.55
C ASN A 491 0.34 23.84 20.99
#